data_AF-A0AAF6B6H8-F1
#
_entry.id   AF-A0AAF6B6H8-F1
#
_cell.length_a   1.000
_cell.length_b   1.000
_cell.length_c   1.000
_cell.angle_alpha   90.00
_cell.angle_beta   90.00
_cell.angle_gamma   90.00
#
_symmetry.space_group_name_H-M   'P 1'
#
loop_
_entity.id
_entity.type
_entity.pdbx_description
1 polymer ?
#
loop_
_entity_poly.entity_id
_entity_poly.type
_entity_poly.pdbx_seq_one_letter_code
_entity_poly.pdbx_strand_id
1 'polypeptide(L)'
;MAPSLDSDSTVLSIRSDFREGRFLRQSKSDPNRDDIRSSSMNDYTVSDFQHRYPKARLNPLAAQCHDISNGWIVSFGIDKELDPSVWQSCMAAKFCELMGYIYDDIEPKDFLWLCKFTTCLFAFDSKLDDGEWADRIDWSSDVILDMNLVLLWNDPDNERLLKGLKFILDTLMEIEASRKRAQLHTIHADLVHARNKFKSLLDVNLGAFMSGFRELWLEYIEDLPAECITRQAEAYQQYITGCLSEQVGRIKGTKTSVADFISLRRLTGGLLPYLVFSDRIIEHKRRKSPISHLPDSLLYGEDMQNMLAACTDIIGWHNDIFGFQKERLNNDHKNTLVYLVFHEYDCQSYTQAGELVLELLHDRIAEMELAYERLRSAAAPEFYPAIDLYMKNCRGWIPGTHQYHMISSRYNVSNSSISDTGNSKKVEHITKRQ
;
A
#
# COMPACT_ATOMS: atom_id res chain seq x y z
N MET A 1 -19.35 -4.94 -14.49
CA MET A 1 -18.65 -3.72 -14.04
C MET A 1 -18.15 -4.02 -12.65
N ALA A 2 -16.84 -4.04 -12.42
CA ALA A 2 -16.34 -4.02 -11.04
C ALA A 2 -16.84 -2.70 -10.41
N PRO A 3 -17.39 -2.71 -9.18
CA PRO A 3 -17.75 -1.47 -8.51
C PRO A 3 -16.52 -0.58 -8.46
N SER A 4 -16.68 0.70 -8.80
CA SER A 4 -15.64 1.67 -8.46
C SER A 4 -15.52 1.67 -6.93
N LEU A 5 -14.27 1.71 -6.44
CA LEU A 5 -13.97 1.98 -5.03
C LEU A 5 -14.43 3.40 -4.60
N ASP A 6 -15.08 4.15 -5.50
CA ASP A 6 -15.74 5.44 -5.28
C ASP A 6 -17.10 5.29 -4.57
N SER A 7 -17.15 4.59 -3.43
CA SER A 7 -18.22 4.85 -2.48
C SER A 7 -17.89 6.14 -1.71
N ASP A 8 -18.02 7.29 -2.37
CA ASP A 8 -17.99 8.63 -1.76
C ASP A 8 -18.98 8.77 -0.59
N SER A 9 -19.92 7.81 -0.46
CA SER A 9 -21.01 7.84 0.51
C SER A 9 -20.67 7.32 1.91
N THR A 10 -19.52 6.68 2.16
CA THR A 10 -19.26 6.05 3.48
C THR A 10 -18.23 6.80 4.31
N VAL A 11 -17.08 7.17 3.76
CA VAL A 11 -15.95 7.64 4.58
C VAL A 11 -16.14 8.99 5.27
N LEU A 12 -17.09 9.81 4.80
CA LEU A 12 -17.31 11.16 5.34
C LEU A 12 -18.77 11.45 5.70
N SER A 13 -19.67 10.46 5.65
CA SER A 13 -21.07 10.69 6.05
C SER A 13 -21.28 10.60 7.57
N ILE A 14 -20.36 9.98 8.33
CA ILE A 14 -20.56 9.65 9.75
C ILE A 14 -20.16 10.78 10.72
N ARG A 15 -19.47 11.83 10.27
CA ARG A 15 -19.35 13.08 11.04
C ARG A 15 -19.74 14.29 10.22
N SER A 16 -21.03 14.64 10.30
CA SER A 16 -21.53 15.95 9.89
C SER A 16 -20.69 17.08 10.50
N ASP A 17 -20.19 16.93 11.73
CA ASP A 17 -19.40 17.96 12.41
C ASP A 17 -17.98 18.17 11.83
N PHE A 18 -17.39 17.14 11.20
CA PHE A 18 -16.10 17.24 10.52
C PHE A 18 -16.27 18.01 9.20
N ARG A 19 -17.29 17.66 8.40
CA ARG A 19 -17.65 18.37 7.17
C ARG A 19 -18.18 19.79 7.42
N GLU A 20 -18.92 20.00 8.50
CA GLU A 20 -19.49 21.32 8.86
C GLU A 20 -18.47 22.20 9.61
N GLY A 21 -17.26 21.70 9.86
CA GLY A 21 -16.20 22.42 10.57
C GLY A 21 -16.63 22.90 11.95
N ARG A 22 -17.46 22.10 12.64
CA ARG A 22 -17.97 22.35 14.00
C ARG A 22 -17.10 21.74 15.10
N PHE A 23 -16.09 20.93 14.74
CA PHE A 23 -15.03 20.57 15.67
C PHE A 23 -14.34 21.85 16.16
N LEU A 24 -14.24 22.04 17.47
CA LEU A 24 -13.91 23.29 18.19
C LEU A 24 -12.90 24.18 17.45
N ARG A 25 -13.40 25.06 16.56
CA ARG A 25 -12.64 26.20 16.07
C ARG A 25 -12.38 27.08 17.28
N GLN A 26 -11.14 27.15 17.77
CA GLN A 26 -10.75 28.41 18.40
C GLN A 26 -10.93 29.50 17.35
N SER A 27 -11.67 30.55 17.71
CA SER A 27 -12.08 31.60 16.79
C SER A 27 -10.85 32.12 16.02
N LYS A 28 -11.02 32.42 14.73
CA LYS A 28 -9.99 33.08 13.90
C LYS A 28 -9.42 34.38 14.50
N SER A 29 -10.02 34.89 15.58
CA SER A 29 -9.64 36.07 16.35
C SER A 29 -8.70 35.82 17.53
N ASP A 30 -8.14 34.62 17.74
CA ASP A 30 -7.12 34.42 18.78
C ASP A 30 -5.77 35.04 18.35
N PRO A 31 -5.30 36.12 19.00
CA PRO A 31 -4.10 36.85 18.60
C PRO A 31 -2.80 36.04 18.77
N ASN A 32 -2.80 34.92 19.52
CA ASN A 32 -1.60 34.10 19.74
C ASN A 32 -1.56 32.85 18.84
N ARG A 33 -2.49 32.73 17.89
CA ARG A 33 -2.67 31.53 17.08
C ARG A 33 -1.45 31.15 16.24
N ASP A 34 -0.82 32.12 15.59
CA ASP A 34 0.34 31.87 14.72
C ASP A 34 1.58 31.50 15.54
N ASP A 35 1.75 32.10 16.72
CA ASP A 35 2.84 31.79 17.65
C ASP A 35 2.70 30.38 18.24
N ILE A 36 1.49 29.96 18.64
CA ILE A 36 1.20 28.61 19.15
C ILE A 36 1.38 27.55 18.06
N ARG A 37 0.93 27.83 16.84
CA ARG A 37 1.07 26.90 15.70
C ARG A 37 2.54 26.68 15.35
N SER A 38 3.36 27.75 15.36
CA SER A 38 4.79 27.65 15.06
C SER A 38 5.59 26.80 16.07
N SER A 39 5.27 26.88 17.37
CA SER A 39 5.97 26.12 18.40
C SER A 39 5.52 24.65 18.50
N SER A 40 4.23 24.38 18.26
CA SER A 40 3.63 23.04 18.37
C SER A 40 3.71 22.18 17.10
N MET A 41 4.06 22.76 15.94
CA MET A 41 4.37 21.99 14.72
C MET A 41 5.58 21.04 14.89
N ASN A 42 6.42 21.24 15.92
CA ASN A 42 7.60 20.42 16.16
C ASN A 42 7.37 19.20 17.06
N ASP A 43 6.32 19.21 17.90
CA ASP A 43 6.02 18.15 18.86
C ASP A 43 4.84 17.30 18.36
N TYR A 44 5.15 16.22 17.65
CA TYR A 44 4.18 15.19 17.30
C TYR A 44 4.33 13.98 18.22
N THR A 45 3.24 13.56 18.85
CA THR A 45 3.17 12.32 19.62
C THR A 45 2.13 11.40 19.01
N VAL A 46 2.50 10.14 18.78
CA VAL A 46 1.54 9.13 18.35
C VAL A 46 0.53 8.90 19.48
N SER A 47 -0.74 9.16 19.19
CA SER A 47 -1.83 8.95 20.14
C SER A 47 -2.04 7.45 20.41
N ASP A 48 -2.46 7.12 21.64
CA ASP A 48 -2.69 5.73 22.04
C ASP A 48 -3.87 5.12 21.26
N PHE A 49 -3.57 4.14 20.40
CA PHE A 49 -4.58 3.45 19.60
C PHE A 49 -5.16 2.26 20.34
N GLN A 50 -6.39 2.42 20.85
CA GLN A 50 -7.15 1.34 21.48
C GLN A 50 -8.03 0.63 20.43
N HIS A 51 -7.98 -0.70 20.39
CA HIS A 51 -8.81 -1.53 19.50
C HIS A 51 -9.36 -2.77 20.20
N ARG A 52 -10.50 -3.28 19.70
CA ARG A 52 -11.21 -4.43 20.31
C ARG A 52 -10.62 -5.81 20.01
N TYR A 53 -9.63 -5.90 19.12
CA TYR A 53 -9.08 -7.18 18.67
C TYR A 53 -8.03 -7.74 19.64
N PRO A 54 -7.87 -9.08 19.74
CA PRO A 54 -6.83 -9.68 20.56
C PRO A 54 -5.43 -9.18 20.19
N LYS A 55 -4.54 -9.14 21.18
CA LYS A 55 -3.14 -8.77 20.94
C LYS A 55 -2.49 -9.75 19.95
N ALA A 56 -1.84 -9.20 18.93
CA ALA A 56 -1.12 -9.98 17.94
C ALA A 56 0.03 -10.78 18.59
N ARG A 57 0.22 -12.01 18.13
CA ARG A 57 1.30 -12.89 18.56
C ARG A 57 2.20 -13.16 17.36
N LEU A 58 3.51 -13.09 17.58
CA LEU A 58 4.47 -13.30 16.51
C LEU A 58 4.47 -14.77 16.10
N ASN A 59 4.24 -15.04 14.82
CA ASN A 59 4.41 -16.36 14.23
C ASN A 59 5.86 -16.84 14.43
N PRO A 60 6.11 -18.04 15.00
CA PRO A 60 7.45 -18.52 15.29
C PRO A 60 8.33 -18.70 14.04
N LEU A 61 7.73 -18.78 12.84
CA LEU A 61 8.45 -18.88 11.58
C LEU A 61 9.03 -17.54 11.10
N ALA A 62 8.65 -16.41 11.70
CA ALA A 62 9.02 -15.07 11.21
C ALA A 62 10.53 -14.86 11.09
N ALA A 63 11.30 -15.30 12.10
CA ALA A 63 12.75 -15.17 12.10
C ALA A 63 13.40 -16.01 10.99
N GLN A 64 13.00 -17.27 10.85
CA GLN A 64 13.50 -18.13 9.78
C GLN A 64 13.13 -17.60 8.39
N CYS A 65 11.89 -17.14 8.22
CA CYS A 65 11.42 -16.59 6.95
C CYS A 65 12.11 -15.27 6.60
N HIS A 66 12.54 -14.49 7.58
CA HIS A 66 13.35 -13.29 7.36
C HIS A 66 14.67 -13.61 6.68
N ASP A 67 15.43 -14.57 7.21
CA ASP A 67 16.72 -14.97 6.64
C ASP A 67 16.55 -15.52 5.21
N ILE A 68 15.54 -16.38 5.00
CA ILE A 68 15.23 -16.94 3.68
C ILE A 68 14.82 -15.84 2.70
N SER A 69 13.96 -14.91 3.11
CA SER A 69 13.48 -13.82 2.25
C SER A 69 14.60 -12.87 1.86
N ASN A 70 15.51 -12.55 2.78
CA ASN A 70 16.67 -11.71 2.47
C ASN A 70 17.66 -12.42 1.52
N GLY A 71 17.95 -13.70 1.75
CA GLY A 71 18.76 -14.49 0.82
C GLY A 71 18.14 -14.57 -0.58
N TRP A 72 16.82 -14.67 -0.64
CA TRP A 72 16.04 -14.61 -1.88
C TRP A 72 16.19 -13.26 -2.59
N ILE A 73 16.02 -12.12 -1.90
CA ILE A 73 16.26 -10.77 -2.46
C ILE A 73 17.67 -10.65 -3.07
N VAL A 74 18.69 -11.11 -2.34
CA VAL A 74 20.09 -11.08 -2.80
C VAL A 74 20.32 -11.95 -4.03
N SER A 75 19.65 -13.11 -4.11
CA SER A 75 19.79 -14.03 -5.25
C SER A 75 19.33 -13.41 -6.58
N PHE A 76 18.38 -12.47 -6.55
CA PHE A 76 17.93 -11.70 -7.71
C PHE A 76 18.75 -10.43 -7.95
N GLY A 77 19.67 -10.07 -7.05
CA GLY A 77 20.42 -8.82 -7.11
C GLY A 77 19.59 -7.58 -6.79
N ILE A 78 18.43 -7.73 -6.15
CA ILE A 78 17.56 -6.60 -5.76
C ILE A 78 18.24 -5.72 -4.71
N ASP A 79 19.06 -6.31 -3.84
CA ASP A 79 19.88 -5.59 -2.85
C ASP A 79 20.84 -4.59 -3.50
N LYS A 80 21.36 -4.90 -4.69
CA LYS A 80 22.31 -4.06 -5.45
C LYS A 80 21.63 -2.92 -6.20
N GLU A 81 20.31 -3.01 -6.34
CA GLU A 81 19.47 -1.98 -6.95
C GLU A 81 19.07 -0.88 -5.94
N LEU A 82 19.43 -1.05 -4.67
CA LEU A 82 19.20 -0.10 -3.58
C LEU A 82 20.51 0.52 -3.12
N ASP A 83 20.44 1.75 -2.58
CA ASP A 83 21.57 2.28 -1.82
C ASP A 83 21.88 1.36 -0.63
N PRO A 84 23.16 1.09 -0.31
CA PRO A 84 23.52 0.19 0.80
C PRO A 84 22.86 0.56 2.12
N SER A 85 22.70 1.86 2.44
CA SER A 85 22.05 2.30 3.67
C SER A 85 20.54 2.04 3.68
N VAL A 86 19.89 2.16 2.51
CA VAL A 86 18.47 1.81 2.32
C VAL A 86 18.27 0.31 2.50
N TRP A 87 19.15 -0.51 1.92
CA TRP A 87 19.08 -1.96 2.10
C TRP A 87 19.30 -2.39 3.56
N GLN A 88 20.28 -1.80 4.26
CA GLN A 88 20.48 -2.06 5.70
C GLN A 88 19.23 -1.68 6.51
N SER A 89 18.59 -0.55 6.18
CA SER A 89 17.35 -0.11 6.83
C SER A 89 16.19 -1.09 6.57
N CYS A 90 16.06 -1.60 5.35
CA CYS A 90 15.07 -2.62 5.00
C CYS A 90 15.26 -3.91 5.83
N MET A 91 16.50 -4.38 5.98
CA MET A 91 16.79 -5.55 6.81
C MET A 91 16.48 -5.28 8.29
N ALA A 92 16.89 -4.12 8.81
CA ALA A 92 16.63 -3.73 10.19
C ALA A 92 15.13 -3.57 10.51
N ALA A 93 14.31 -3.26 9.51
CA ALA A 93 12.85 -3.16 9.64
C ALA A 93 12.15 -4.52 9.81
N LYS A 94 12.82 -5.63 9.49
CA LYS A 94 12.31 -7.00 9.68
C LYS A 94 10.88 -7.21 9.19
N PHE A 95 10.62 -6.92 7.91
CA PHE A 95 9.28 -6.97 7.34
C PHE A 95 8.53 -8.31 7.51
N CYS A 96 9.23 -9.42 7.70
CA CYS A 96 8.61 -10.72 7.99
C CYS A 96 7.94 -10.78 9.37
N GLU A 97 8.37 -9.96 10.34
CA GLU A 97 7.69 -9.86 11.64
C GLU A 97 6.29 -9.23 11.48
N LEU A 98 6.11 -8.29 10.54
CA LEU A 98 4.77 -7.76 10.20
C LEU A 98 3.83 -8.89 9.78
N MET A 99 4.25 -9.71 8.81
CA MET A 99 3.46 -10.89 8.40
C MET A 99 3.24 -11.84 9.57
N GLY A 100 4.25 -12.02 10.41
CA GLY A 100 4.17 -12.88 11.59
C GLY A 100 3.16 -12.41 12.64
N TYR A 101 2.91 -11.11 12.77
CA TYR A 101 1.87 -10.58 13.66
C TYR A 101 0.46 -10.65 13.07
N ILE A 102 0.33 -10.72 11.75
CA ILE A 102 -0.96 -10.73 11.04
C ILE A 102 -1.48 -12.16 10.84
N TYR A 103 -0.61 -13.08 10.41
CA TYR A 103 -0.99 -14.43 10.00
C TYR A 103 -0.51 -15.49 10.99
N ASP A 104 -1.40 -15.85 11.93
CA ASP A 104 -1.13 -16.83 12.99
C ASP A 104 -1.47 -18.28 12.62
N ASP A 105 -2.37 -18.47 11.65
CA ASP A 105 -2.89 -19.76 11.19
C ASP A 105 -2.91 -19.79 9.66
N ILE A 106 -1.75 -20.10 9.09
CA ILE A 106 -1.47 -20.12 7.66
C ILE A 106 -0.48 -21.26 7.34
N GLU A 107 -0.58 -21.84 6.14
CA GLU A 107 0.38 -22.86 5.69
C GLU A 107 1.80 -22.26 5.61
N PRO A 108 2.85 -22.99 6.08
CA PRO A 108 4.21 -22.46 6.09
C PRO A 108 4.71 -21.93 4.75
N LYS A 109 4.30 -22.58 3.64
CA LYS A 109 4.68 -22.14 2.29
C LYS A 109 4.07 -20.79 1.91
N ASP A 110 2.83 -20.53 2.30
CA ASP A 110 2.15 -19.26 2.01
C ASP A 110 2.68 -18.16 2.93
N PHE A 111 3.01 -18.50 4.18
CA PHE A 111 3.67 -17.58 5.08
C PHE A 111 5.04 -17.13 4.55
N LEU A 112 5.85 -18.06 4.04
CA LEU A 112 7.12 -17.73 3.41
C LEU A 112 6.91 -16.88 2.14
N TRP A 113 5.92 -17.22 1.31
CA TRP A 113 5.59 -16.44 0.13
C TRP A 113 5.25 -14.99 0.50
N LEU A 114 4.39 -14.80 1.50
CA LEU A 114 4.04 -13.47 2.01
C LEU A 114 5.26 -12.73 2.54
N CYS A 115 6.15 -13.41 3.27
CA CYS A 115 7.41 -12.82 3.76
C CYS A 115 8.34 -12.35 2.63
N LYS A 116 8.51 -13.14 1.57
CA LYS A 116 9.27 -12.75 0.37
C LYS A 116 8.60 -11.57 -0.32
N PHE A 117 7.29 -11.65 -0.54
CA PHE A 117 6.51 -10.61 -1.18
C PHE A 117 6.59 -9.29 -0.41
N THR A 118 6.38 -9.31 0.91
CA THR A 118 6.46 -8.11 1.75
C THR A 118 7.86 -7.48 1.72
N THR A 119 8.91 -8.29 1.82
CA THR A 119 10.29 -7.78 1.72
C THR A 119 10.56 -7.14 0.35
N CYS A 120 10.10 -7.78 -0.74
CA CYS A 120 10.22 -7.24 -2.10
C CYS A 120 9.43 -5.94 -2.28
N LEU A 121 8.19 -5.90 -1.78
CA LEU A 121 7.30 -4.76 -1.88
C LEU A 121 7.87 -3.54 -1.16
N PHE A 122 8.35 -3.69 0.07
CA PHE A 122 8.94 -2.56 0.80
C PHE A 122 10.30 -2.12 0.23
N ALA A 123 11.09 -3.03 -0.33
CA ALA A 123 12.29 -2.67 -1.07
C ALA A 123 11.94 -1.84 -2.32
N PHE A 124 10.88 -2.23 -3.02
CA PHE A 124 10.37 -1.51 -4.20
C PHE A 124 9.81 -0.14 -3.83
N ASP A 125 9.00 -0.06 -2.76
CA ASP A 125 8.48 1.17 -2.14
C ASP A 125 9.62 2.15 -1.80
N SER A 126 10.64 1.70 -1.06
CA SER A 126 11.79 2.53 -0.75
C SER A 126 12.56 2.98 -1.99
N LYS A 127 12.60 2.19 -3.07
CA LYS A 127 13.21 2.65 -4.33
C LYS A 127 12.37 3.71 -5.03
N LEU A 128 11.05 3.56 -5.02
CA LEU A 128 10.09 4.49 -5.62
C LEU A 128 9.98 5.82 -4.88
N ASP A 129 10.07 5.82 -3.55
CA ASP A 129 9.77 6.99 -2.72
C ASP A 129 11.00 7.64 -2.10
N ASP A 130 11.95 6.85 -1.59
CA ASP A 130 13.15 7.34 -0.91
C ASP A 130 14.41 7.28 -1.80
N GLY A 131 14.29 6.63 -2.97
CA GLY A 131 15.42 6.28 -3.83
C GLY A 131 15.52 7.11 -5.10
N GLU A 132 16.37 6.66 -6.01
CA GLU A 132 16.65 7.34 -7.29
C GLU A 132 15.41 7.47 -8.20
N TRP A 133 14.35 6.69 -7.95
CA TRP A 133 13.12 6.75 -8.74
C TRP A 133 12.13 7.81 -8.28
N ALA A 134 12.28 8.40 -7.09
CA ALA A 134 11.33 9.37 -6.53
C ALA A 134 10.94 10.48 -7.52
N ASP A 135 11.94 11.05 -8.19
CA ASP A 135 11.78 12.12 -9.18
C ASP A 135 12.03 11.66 -10.63
N ARG A 136 12.20 10.36 -10.86
CA ARG A 136 12.61 9.77 -12.16
C ARG A 136 11.58 8.79 -12.70
N ILE A 137 10.45 9.36 -13.13
CA ILE A 137 9.36 8.59 -13.76
C ILE A 137 9.80 7.81 -15.00
N ASP A 138 10.86 8.25 -15.68
CA ASP A 138 11.45 7.54 -16.81
C ASP A 138 12.10 6.20 -16.41
N TRP A 139 12.55 6.07 -15.16
CA TRP A 139 13.14 4.83 -14.65
C TRP A 139 12.09 3.90 -14.06
N SER A 140 11.09 4.42 -13.35
CA SER A 140 9.97 3.62 -12.83
C SER A 140 9.07 3.07 -13.94
N SER A 141 9.00 3.75 -15.10
CA SER A 141 8.18 3.36 -16.26
C SER A 141 8.38 1.89 -16.68
N ASP A 142 9.62 1.43 -16.77
CA ASP A 142 9.92 0.08 -17.24
C ASP A 142 9.37 -0.97 -16.26
N VAL A 143 9.59 -0.77 -14.96
CA VAL A 143 9.10 -1.71 -13.94
C VAL A 143 7.57 -1.73 -13.87
N ILE A 144 6.92 -0.58 -14.02
CA ILE A 144 5.46 -0.49 -14.08
C ILE A 144 4.93 -1.30 -15.27
N LEU A 145 5.53 -1.16 -16.45
CA LEU A 145 5.12 -1.89 -17.65
C LEU A 145 5.45 -3.39 -17.55
N ASP A 146 6.62 -3.75 -17.04
CA ASP A 146 7.03 -5.14 -16.80
C ASP A 146 6.10 -5.85 -15.81
N MET A 147 5.67 -5.19 -14.73
CA MET A 147 4.68 -5.76 -13.82
C MET A 147 3.37 -6.05 -14.58
N ASN A 148 2.89 -5.11 -15.39
CA ASN A 148 1.69 -5.32 -16.20
C ASN A 148 1.86 -6.47 -17.22
N LEU A 149 3.04 -6.62 -17.81
CA LEU A 149 3.36 -7.76 -18.68
C LEU A 149 3.24 -9.09 -17.94
N VAL A 150 3.80 -9.18 -16.72
CA VAL A 150 3.72 -10.38 -15.87
C VAL A 150 2.27 -10.72 -15.54
N LEU A 151 1.47 -9.71 -15.14
CA LEU A 151 0.07 -9.89 -14.76
C LEU A 151 -0.82 -10.34 -15.93
N LEU A 152 -0.60 -9.77 -17.11
CA LEU A 152 -1.34 -10.11 -18.33
C LEU A 152 -0.84 -11.40 -19.00
N TRP A 153 0.27 -12.00 -18.55
CA TRP A 153 0.91 -13.08 -19.31
C TRP A 153 0.00 -14.30 -19.54
N ASN A 154 -0.76 -14.71 -18.52
CA ASN A 154 -1.63 -15.88 -18.60
C ASN A 154 -2.96 -15.61 -19.30
N ASP A 155 -3.42 -14.36 -19.26
CA ASP A 155 -4.66 -13.90 -19.87
C ASP A 155 -4.42 -12.54 -20.58
N PRO A 156 -3.71 -12.55 -21.73
CA PRO A 156 -3.28 -11.32 -22.40
C PRO A 156 -4.43 -10.55 -23.05
N ASP A 157 -5.62 -11.13 -23.07
CA ASP A 157 -6.85 -10.55 -23.61
C ASP A 157 -7.85 -10.18 -22.50
N ASN A 158 -7.44 -10.23 -21.23
CA ASN A 158 -8.25 -9.80 -20.11
C ASN A 158 -8.66 -8.32 -20.25
N GLU A 159 -9.94 -8.07 -20.52
CA GLU A 159 -10.42 -6.72 -20.83
C GLU A 159 -10.19 -5.71 -19.70
N ARG A 160 -10.29 -6.15 -18.44
CA ARG A 160 -10.12 -5.28 -17.27
C ARG A 160 -8.67 -4.87 -17.11
N LEU A 161 -7.75 -5.85 -17.19
CA LEU A 161 -6.32 -5.58 -17.11
C LEU A 161 -5.82 -4.76 -18.32
N LEU A 162 -6.34 -5.01 -19.52
CA LEU A 162 -6.01 -4.20 -20.69
C LEU A 162 -6.50 -2.75 -20.57
N LYS A 163 -7.67 -2.53 -19.95
CA LYS A 163 -8.16 -1.18 -19.64
C LYS A 163 -7.22 -0.45 -18.65
N GLY A 164 -6.77 -1.13 -17.60
CA GLY A 164 -5.81 -0.55 -16.65
C GLY A 164 -4.45 -0.27 -17.30
N LEU A 165 -3.93 -1.19 -18.12
CA LEU A 165 -2.70 -0.97 -18.88
C LEU A 165 -2.83 0.24 -19.82
N LYS A 166 -3.98 0.40 -20.49
CA LYS A 166 -4.22 1.58 -21.31
C LYS A 166 -4.13 2.87 -20.50
N PHE A 167 -4.77 2.93 -19.33
CA PHE A 167 -4.69 4.09 -18.44
C PHE A 167 -3.24 4.41 -18.03
N ILE A 168 -2.47 3.38 -17.68
CA ILE A 168 -1.04 3.51 -17.35
C ILE A 168 -0.27 4.08 -18.55
N LEU A 169 -0.46 3.53 -19.75
CA LEU A 169 0.21 4.01 -20.96
C LEU A 169 -0.17 5.46 -21.27
N ASP A 170 -1.46 5.80 -21.24
CA ASP A 170 -1.95 7.16 -21.46
C ASP A 170 -1.28 8.14 -20.48
N THR A 171 -1.18 7.77 -19.20
CA THR A 171 -0.50 8.55 -18.15
C THR A 171 1.00 8.72 -18.42
N LEU A 172 1.71 7.63 -18.74
CA LEU A 172 3.14 7.69 -19.08
C LEU A 172 3.42 8.55 -20.32
N MET A 173 2.50 8.58 -21.27
CA MET A 173 2.60 9.38 -22.48
C MET A 173 2.44 10.89 -22.23
N GLU A 174 1.86 11.33 -21.11
CA GLU A 174 1.71 12.75 -20.81
C GLU A 174 3.04 13.46 -20.52
N ILE A 175 4.01 12.75 -19.91
CA ILE A 175 5.29 13.31 -19.49
C ILE A 175 6.38 12.94 -20.49
N GLU A 176 7.17 13.92 -20.96
CA GLU A 176 8.15 13.70 -22.05
C GLU A 176 9.17 12.60 -21.73
N ALA A 177 9.69 12.55 -20.51
CA ALA A 177 10.72 11.60 -20.11
C ALA A 177 10.20 10.15 -20.12
N SER A 178 9.05 9.90 -19.48
CA SER A 178 8.39 8.58 -19.49
C SER A 178 7.86 8.20 -20.88
N ARG A 179 7.36 9.15 -21.67
CA ARG A 179 6.93 8.92 -23.05
C ARG A 179 8.04 8.28 -23.89
N LYS A 180 9.25 8.83 -23.83
CA LYS A 180 10.41 8.30 -24.58
C LYS A 180 10.73 6.87 -24.15
N ARG A 181 10.60 6.56 -22.86
CA ARG A 181 10.86 5.20 -22.32
C ARG A 181 9.77 4.22 -22.70
N ALA A 182 8.50 4.57 -22.50
CA ALA A 182 7.36 3.75 -22.88
C ALA A 182 7.35 3.40 -24.38
N GLN A 183 7.77 4.33 -25.26
CA GLN A 183 7.90 4.08 -26.70
C GLN A 183 9.01 3.07 -27.06
N LEU A 184 10.02 2.91 -26.22
CA LEU A 184 11.12 1.95 -26.40
C LEU A 184 10.83 0.60 -25.73
N HIS A 185 9.77 0.51 -24.93
CA HIS A 185 9.42 -0.67 -24.16
C HIS A 185 8.85 -1.80 -25.05
N THR A 186 9.14 -3.06 -24.71
CA THR A 186 8.78 -4.22 -25.55
C THR A 186 7.43 -4.87 -25.20
N ILE A 187 6.73 -4.36 -24.19
CA ILE A 187 5.47 -4.93 -23.66
C ILE A 187 4.47 -5.36 -24.75
N HIS A 188 4.25 -4.55 -25.79
CA HIS A 188 3.33 -4.92 -26.86
C HIS A 188 3.79 -6.15 -27.65
N ALA A 189 5.08 -6.24 -27.97
CA ALA A 189 5.66 -7.39 -28.66
C ALA A 189 5.65 -8.64 -27.76
N ASP A 190 5.94 -8.48 -26.47
CA ASP A 190 5.93 -9.59 -25.52
C ASP A 190 4.51 -10.11 -25.24
N LEU A 191 3.49 -9.24 -25.20
CA LEU A 191 2.09 -9.67 -25.14
C LEU A 191 1.64 -10.42 -26.42
N VAL A 192 2.21 -10.10 -27.58
CA VAL A 192 1.97 -10.91 -28.80
C VAL A 192 2.60 -12.31 -28.65
N HIS A 193 3.78 -12.42 -28.04
CA HIS A 193 4.36 -13.72 -27.73
C HIS A 193 3.51 -14.51 -26.72
N ALA A 194 2.98 -13.84 -25.69
CA ALA A 194 2.08 -14.44 -24.71
C ALA A 194 0.80 -15.00 -25.36
N ARG A 195 0.11 -14.19 -26.18
CA ARG A 195 -1.10 -14.60 -26.93
C ARG A 195 -0.88 -15.85 -27.78
N ASN A 196 0.23 -15.86 -28.50
CA ASN A 196 0.55 -16.95 -29.42
C ASN A 196 1.28 -18.12 -28.74
N LYS A 197 1.58 -18.00 -27.44
CA LYS A 197 2.36 -18.98 -26.65
C LYS A 197 3.70 -19.36 -27.30
N PHE A 198 4.34 -18.41 -27.97
CA PHE A 198 5.64 -18.62 -28.63
C PHE A 198 6.81 -18.63 -27.65
N LYS A 199 6.62 -18.04 -26.47
CA LYS A 199 7.59 -17.96 -25.38
C LYS A 199 6.88 -18.25 -24.06
N SER A 200 7.64 -18.68 -23.06
CA SER A 200 7.22 -18.68 -21.66
C SER A 200 7.55 -17.34 -21.00
N LEU A 201 6.92 -17.04 -19.85
CA LEU A 201 7.24 -15.84 -19.07
C LEU A 201 8.70 -15.87 -18.55
N LEU A 202 9.28 -17.06 -18.42
CA LEU A 202 10.68 -17.24 -18.02
C LEU A 202 11.67 -16.78 -19.10
N ASP A 203 11.25 -16.74 -20.37
CA ASP A 203 12.06 -16.28 -21.49
C ASP A 203 12.08 -14.74 -21.61
N VAL A 204 11.22 -14.05 -20.86
CA VAL A 204 11.19 -12.57 -20.84
C VAL A 204 12.35 -12.06 -20.02
N ASN A 205 13.10 -11.12 -20.61
CA ASN A 205 14.19 -10.43 -19.92
C ASN A 205 13.60 -9.34 -19.01
N LEU A 206 13.76 -9.49 -17.70
CA LEU A 206 13.21 -8.60 -16.68
C LEU A 206 14.32 -8.11 -15.76
N GLY A 207 14.21 -6.87 -15.26
CA GLY A 207 15.10 -6.36 -14.22
C GLY A 207 15.01 -7.15 -12.90
N ALA A 208 15.89 -6.87 -11.94
CA ALA A 208 15.99 -7.63 -10.70
C ALA A 208 14.65 -7.75 -9.93
N PHE A 209 13.99 -6.60 -9.68
CA PHE A 209 12.69 -6.56 -9.00
C PHE A 209 11.62 -7.37 -9.73
N MET A 210 11.54 -7.23 -11.05
CA MET A 210 10.53 -7.90 -11.87
C MET A 210 10.82 -9.38 -12.08
N SER A 211 12.10 -9.78 -12.04
CA SER A 211 12.49 -11.19 -11.99
C SER A 211 12.03 -11.85 -10.68
N GLY A 212 12.20 -11.17 -9.54
CA GLY A 212 11.68 -11.64 -8.24
C GLY A 212 10.15 -11.66 -8.21
N PHE A 213 9.50 -10.60 -8.70
CA PHE A 213 8.03 -10.54 -8.81
C PHE A 213 7.49 -11.65 -9.72
N ARG A 214 8.15 -11.94 -10.85
CA ARG A 214 7.79 -13.05 -11.74
C ARG A 214 7.83 -14.39 -11.00
N GLU A 215 8.87 -14.67 -10.20
CA GLU A 215 8.92 -15.91 -9.43
C GLU A 215 7.75 -15.99 -8.45
N LEU A 216 7.50 -14.94 -7.68
CA LEU A 216 6.37 -14.89 -6.75
C LEU A 216 5.03 -15.05 -7.47
N TRP A 217 4.87 -14.43 -8.64
CA TRP A 217 3.66 -14.55 -9.46
C TRP A 217 3.45 -15.99 -9.93
N LEU A 218 4.48 -16.63 -10.49
CA LEU A 218 4.41 -18.02 -10.93
C LEU A 218 4.11 -18.98 -9.78
N GLU A 219 4.71 -18.77 -8.60
CA GLU A 219 4.40 -19.52 -7.38
C GLU A 219 2.95 -19.27 -6.91
N TYR A 220 2.45 -18.03 -7.05
CA TYR A 220 1.12 -17.63 -6.60
C TYR A 220 0.00 -18.23 -7.45
N ILE A 221 0.17 -18.27 -8.77
CA ILE A 221 -0.87 -18.77 -9.68
C ILE A 221 -0.93 -20.30 -9.74
N GLU A 222 0.07 -20.99 -9.21
CA GLU A 222 0.14 -22.45 -9.20
C GLU A 222 -1.08 -23.03 -8.46
N ASP A 223 -1.83 -23.90 -9.16
CA ASP A 223 -3.08 -24.51 -8.69
C ASP A 223 -4.20 -23.55 -8.27
N LEU A 224 -4.18 -22.27 -8.68
CA LEU A 224 -5.28 -21.34 -8.41
C LEU A 224 -6.31 -21.30 -9.55
N PRO A 225 -7.60 -21.16 -9.23
CA PRO A 225 -8.63 -20.87 -10.24
C PRO A 225 -8.34 -19.56 -10.99
N ALA A 226 -8.74 -19.50 -12.27
CA ALA A 226 -8.48 -18.36 -13.15
C ALA A 226 -9.09 -17.05 -12.62
N GLU A 227 -10.24 -17.13 -11.96
CA GLU A 227 -10.89 -16.01 -11.29
C GLU A 227 -10.03 -15.44 -10.15
N CYS A 228 -9.44 -16.29 -9.31
CA CYS A 228 -8.55 -15.89 -8.21
C CYS A 228 -7.27 -15.23 -8.75
N ILE A 229 -6.71 -15.80 -9.82
CA ILE A 229 -5.54 -15.22 -10.52
C ILE A 229 -5.89 -13.82 -11.05
N THR A 230 -7.05 -13.66 -11.68
CA THR A 230 -7.51 -12.38 -12.23
C THR A 230 -7.69 -11.33 -11.13
N ARG A 231 -8.31 -11.69 -10.01
CA ARG A 231 -8.51 -10.79 -8.85
C ARG A 231 -7.19 -10.31 -8.28
N GLN A 232 -6.22 -11.21 -8.14
CA GLN A 232 -4.90 -10.84 -7.66
C GLN A 232 -4.17 -9.92 -8.65
N ALA A 233 -4.29 -10.20 -9.97
CA ALA A 233 -3.73 -9.34 -10.99
C ALA A 233 -4.34 -7.94 -10.97
N GLU A 234 -5.66 -7.83 -10.82
CA GLU A 234 -6.35 -6.55 -10.66
C GLU A 234 -5.85 -5.79 -9.42
N ALA A 235 -5.68 -6.47 -8.29
CA ALA A 235 -5.17 -5.86 -7.06
C ALA A 235 -3.74 -5.31 -7.23
N TYR A 236 -2.86 -6.04 -7.92
CA TYR A 236 -1.52 -5.55 -8.24
C TYR A 236 -1.53 -4.39 -9.24
N GLN A 237 -2.36 -4.47 -10.27
CA GLN A 237 -2.48 -3.39 -11.25
C GLN A 237 -3.03 -2.11 -10.61
N GLN A 238 -3.96 -2.21 -9.67
CA GLN A 238 -4.45 -1.07 -8.88
C GLN A 238 -3.33 -0.43 -8.06
N TYR A 239 -2.53 -1.24 -7.36
CA TYR A 239 -1.39 -0.74 -6.58
C TYR A 239 -0.40 0.03 -7.45
N ILE A 240 0.08 -0.58 -8.55
CA ILE A 240 1.09 0.06 -9.40
C ILE A 240 0.55 1.29 -10.13
N THR A 241 -0.75 1.31 -10.45
CA THR A 241 -1.44 2.50 -10.98
C THR A 241 -1.49 3.62 -9.94
N GLY A 242 -1.73 3.27 -8.67
CA GLY A 242 -1.65 4.20 -7.55
C GLY A 242 -0.26 4.82 -7.42
N CYS A 243 0.80 4.01 -7.39
CA CYS A 243 2.18 4.48 -7.33
C CYS A 243 2.53 5.45 -8.48
N LEU A 244 2.10 5.12 -9.71
CA LEU A 244 2.28 6.01 -10.85
C LEU A 244 1.55 7.34 -10.66
N SER A 245 0.29 7.29 -10.21
CA SER A 245 -0.54 8.48 -10.00
C SER A 245 0.08 9.39 -8.92
N GLU A 246 0.60 8.81 -7.85
CA GLU A 246 1.28 9.53 -6.77
C GLU A 246 2.57 10.19 -7.27
N GLN A 247 3.41 9.45 -8.00
CA GLN A 247 4.64 9.99 -8.60
C GLN A 247 4.36 11.14 -9.58
N VAL A 248 3.34 10.99 -10.43
CA VAL A 248 2.90 12.07 -11.34
C VAL A 248 2.40 13.28 -10.56
N GLY A 249 1.63 13.07 -9.49
CA GLY A 249 1.17 14.12 -8.59
C GLY A 249 2.32 14.91 -7.97
N ARG A 250 3.36 14.21 -7.49
CA ARG A 250 4.60 14.81 -6.96
C ARG A 250 5.28 15.68 -8.01
N ILE A 251 5.49 15.16 -9.22
CA ILE A 251 6.14 15.89 -10.33
C ILE A 251 5.36 17.14 -10.74
N LYS A 252 4.03 17.04 -10.81
CA LYS A 252 3.15 18.16 -11.19
C LYS A 252 2.95 19.17 -10.05
N GLY A 253 3.36 18.86 -8.82
CA GLY A 253 3.11 19.69 -7.64
C GLY A 253 1.61 19.84 -7.33
N THR A 254 0.82 18.81 -7.63
CA THR A 254 -0.64 18.84 -7.44
C THR A 254 -0.97 18.91 -5.96
N LYS A 255 -1.80 19.89 -5.57
CA LYS A 255 -2.32 19.97 -4.20
C LYS A 255 -3.50 19.00 -4.07
N THR A 256 -3.33 17.98 -3.23
CA THR A 256 -4.33 16.94 -2.99
C THR A 256 -5.25 17.34 -1.83
N SER A 257 -6.56 17.15 -1.97
CA SER A 257 -7.51 17.26 -0.85
C SER A 257 -7.47 16.03 0.04
N VAL A 258 -8.01 16.10 1.26
CA VAL A 258 -8.14 14.92 2.14
C VAL A 258 -8.95 13.81 1.47
N ALA A 259 -10.05 14.14 0.78
CA ALA A 259 -10.88 13.16 0.10
C ALA A 259 -10.13 12.46 -1.05
N ASP A 260 -9.46 13.25 -1.91
CA ASP A 260 -8.69 12.69 -3.03
C ASP A 260 -7.52 11.83 -2.54
N PHE A 261 -6.88 12.25 -1.44
CA PHE A 261 -5.78 11.50 -0.83
C PHE A 261 -6.26 10.16 -0.29
N ILE A 262 -7.41 10.09 0.39
CA ILE A 262 -7.96 8.82 0.87
C ILE A 262 -8.17 7.85 -0.30
N SER A 263 -8.76 8.32 -1.40
CA SER A 263 -8.96 7.49 -2.60
C SER A 263 -7.65 7.02 -3.21
N LEU A 264 -6.65 7.90 -3.33
CA LEU A 264 -5.32 7.53 -3.80
C LEU A 264 -4.62 6.55 -2.84
N ARG A 265 -4.72 6.77 -1.53
CA ARG A 265 -4.07 5.99 -0.48
C ARG A 265 -4.53 4.54 -0.47
N ARG A 266 -5.79 4.27 -0.85
CA ARG A 266 -6.29 2.91 -1.05
C ARG A 266 -5.53 2.13 -2.11
N LEU A 267 -5.02 2.84 -3.12
CA LEU A 267 -4.21 2.26 -4.17
C LEU A 267 -2.74 2.17 -3.73
N THR A 268 -2.16 3.27 -3.25
CA THR A 268 -0.72 3.35 -2.94
C THR A 268 -0.31 2.55 -1.71
N GLY A 269 -1.23 2.23 -0.79
CA GLY A 269 -0.92 1.45 0.40
C GLY A 269 -0.58 -0.02 0.16
N GLY A 270 -0.85 -0.56 -1.03
CA GLY A 270 -0.49 -1.93 -1.39
C GLY A 270 -1.15 -3.02 -0.55
N LEU A 271 -2.19 -2.69 0.22
CA LEU A 271 -2.87 -3.64 1.12
C LEU A 271 -3.75 -4.63 0.35
N LEU A 272 -4.44 -4.18 -0.69
CA LEU A 272 -5.42 -5.00 -1.40
C LEU A 272 -4.83 -6.33 -1.92
N PRO A 273 -3.59 -6.38 -2.48
CA PRO A 273 -2.92 -7.63 -2.80
C PRO A 273 -2.84 -8.63 -1.64
N TYR A 274 -2.65 -8.16 -0.41
CA TYR A 274 -2.63 -9.03 0.78
C TYR A 274 -4.02 -9.51 1.17
N LEU A 275 -5.05 -8.66 1.05
CA LEU A 275 -6.42 -9.07 1.35
C LEU A 275 -6.93 -10.08 0.32
N VAL A 276 -6.60 -9.90 -0.96
CA VAL A 276 -6.95 -10.83 -2.04
C VAL A 276 -6.18 -12.14 -1.94
N PHE A 277 -4.99 -12.15 -1.33
CA PHE A 277 -4.26 -13.38 -1.01
C PHE A 277 -5.08 -14.38 -0.18
N SER A 278 -6.16 -13.93 0.48
CA SER A 278 -7.16 -14.80 1.11
C SER A 278 -7.70 -15.89 0.17
N ASP A 279 -7.83 -15.63 -1.14
CA ASP A 279 -8.27 -16.64 -2.12
C ASP A 279 -7.32 -17.85 -2.17
N ARG A 280 -6.01 -17.62 -2.06
CA ARG A 280 -4.99 -18.69 -1.99
C ARG A 280 -5.08 -19.47 -0.68
N ILE A 281 -5.31 -18.79 0.44
CA ILE A 281 -5.49 -19.44 1.74
C ILE A 281 -6.76 -20.30 1.72
N ILE A 282 -7.85 -19.80 1.10
CA ILE A 282 -9.08 -20.57 0.88
C ILE A 282 -8.77 -21.83 0.08
N GLU A 283 -8.07 -21.71 -1.06
CA GLU A 283 -7.75 -22.85 -1.92
C GLU A 283 -6.97 -23.95 -1.18
N HIS A 284 -5.99 -23.58 -0.36
CA HIS A 284 -5.29 -24.58 0.44
C HIS A 284 -6.14 -25.19 1.54
N LYS A 285 -6.98 -24.40 2.22
CA LYS A 285 -7.89 -24.92 3.25
C LYS A 285 -8.98 -25.82 2.66
N ARG A 286 -9.42 -25.58 1.41
CA ARG A 286 -10.37 -26.43 0.67
C ARG A 286 -9.91 -27.88 0.49
N ARG A 287 -8.59 -28.11 0.44
CA ARG A 287 -8.01 -29.46 0.36
C ARG A 287 -8.25 -30.29 1.63
N LYS A 288 -8.59 -29.64 2.75
CA LYS A 288 -8.76 -30.26 4.08
C LYS A 288 -10.16 -30.05 4.67
N SER A 289 -10.91 -29.04 4.22
CA SER A 289 -12.21 -28.64 4.78
C SER A 289 -13.20 -28.22 3.68
N PRO A 290 -14.52 -28.43 3.85
CA PRO A 290 -15.52 -28.00 2.89
C PRO A 290 -15.71 -26.47 2.95
N ILE A 291 -14.96 -25.75 2.13
CA ILE A 291 -15.07 -24.29 1.96
C ILE A 291 -15.44 -24.03 0.49
N SER A 292 -16.45 -23.21 0.21
CA SER A 292 -16.75 -22.82 -1.18
C SER A 292 -15.87 -21.66 -1.63
N HIS A 293 -15.51 -21.60 -2.91
CA HIS A 293 -14.90 -20.38 -3.47
C HIS A 293 -15.94 -19.26 -3.45
N LEU A 294 -15.49 -18.04 -3.25
CA LEU A 294 -16.37 -16.88 -3.37
C LEU A 294 -16.64 -16.61 -4.85
N PRO A 295 -17.91 -16.53 -5.29
CA PRO A 295 -18.24 -16.09 -6.64
C PRO A 295 -17.90 -14.61 -6.81
N ASP A 296 -17.63 -14.20 -8.05
CA ASP A 296 -17.36 -12.80 -8.40
C ASP A 296 -18.47 -11.86 -7.95
N SER A 297 -19.73 -12.30 -7.99
CA SER A 297 -20.86 -11.48 -7.52
C SER A 297 -20.80 -11.12 -6.03
N LEU A 298 -20.17 -11.97 -5.21
CA LEU A 298 -19.94 -11.67 -3.79
C LEU A 298 -18.64 -10.91 -3.60
N LEU A 299 -17.56 -11.28 -4.29
CA LEU A 299 -16.27 -10.57 -4.12
C LEU A 299 -16.37 -9.12 -4.59
N TYR A 300 -16.94 -8.90 -5.77
CA TYR A 300 -17.20 -7.56 -6.32
C TYR A 300 -18.57 -7.03 -5.88
N GLY A 301 -19.19 -7.61 -4.85
CA GLY A 301 -20.40 -7.08 -4.23
C GLY A 301 -20.10 -5.86 -3.36
N GLU A 302 -21.09 -5.00 -3.18
CA GLU A 302 -20.98 -3.74 -2.42
C GLU A 302 -20.41 -3.96 -1.00
N ASP A 303 -20.99 -4.87 -0.22
CA ASP A 303 -20.56 -5.10 1.17
C ASP A 303 -19.14 -5.67 1.27
N MET A 304 -18.72 -6.55 0.35
CA MET A 304 -17.33 -7.02 0.31
C MET A 304 -16.37 -5.87 -0.03
N GLN A 305 -16.66 -5.10 -1.06
CA GLN A 305 -15.82 -3.96 -1.45
C GLN A 305 -15.75 -2.91 -0.33
N ASN A 306 -16.85 -2.64 0.36
CA ASN A 306 -16.88 -1.76 1.54
C ASN A 306 -16.00 -2.29 2.67
N MET A 307 -16.06 -3.59 2.96
CA MET A 307 -15.21 -4.23 3.98
C MET A 307 -13.72 -4.14 3.62
N LEU A 308 -13.34 -4.44 2.37
CA LEU A 308 -11.95 -4.38 1.90
C LEU A 308 -11.43 -2.94 1.87
N ALA A 309 -12.24 -1.99 1.40
CA ALA A 309 -11.90 -0.57 1.42
C ALA A 309 -11.74 -0.05 2.85
N ALA A 310 -12.59 -0.49 3.79
CA ALA A 310 -12.49 -0.09 5.19
C ALA A 310 -11.21 -0.61 5.84
N CYS A 311 -10.87 -1.88 5.63
CA CYS A 311 -9.59 -2.41 6.08
C CYS A 311 -8.41 -1.63 5.48
N THR A 312 -8.46 -1.32 4.18
CA THR A 312 -7.42 -0.54 3.50
C THR A 312 -7.25 0.86 4.08
N ASP A 313 -8.35 1.56 4.32
CA ASP A 313 -8.34 2.87 4.98
C ASP A 313 -7.74 2.78 6.39
N ILE A 314 -8.22 1.85 7.22
CA ILE A 314 -7.76 1.67 8.60
C ILE A 314 -6.23 1.48 8.65
N ILE A 315 -5.70 0.58 7.83
CA ILE A 315 -4.27 0.26 7.83
C ILE A 315 -3.43 1.38 7.22
N GLY A 316 -3.89 1.99 6.12
CA GLY A 316 -3.23 3.13 5.50
C GLY A 316 -3.14 4.31 6.47
N TRP A 317 -4.23 4.66 7.16
CA TRP A 317 -4.25 5.79 8.08
C TRP A 317 -3.46 5.50 9.36
N HIS A 318 -3.50 4.26 9.86
CA HIS A 318 -2.66 3.83 10.97
C HIS A 318 -1.16 3.93 10.59
N ASN A 319 -0.81 3.62 9.34
CA ASN A 319 0.54 3.83 8.83
C ASN A 319 0.90 5.32 8.75
N ASP A 320 -0.01 6.18 8.31
CA ASP A 320 0.22 7.62 8.23
C ASP A 320 0.39 8.28 9.61
N ILE A 321 -0.32 7.79 10.64
CA ILE A 321 -0.14 8.22 12.05
C ILE A 321 1.27 7.86 12.54
N PHE A 322 1.64 6.58 12.48
CA PHE A 322 2.93 6.12 13.00
C PHE A 322 4.13 6.57 12.15
N GLY A 323 3.94 6.65 10.84
CA GLY A 323 4.93 7.06 9.86
C GLY A 323 5.13 8.58 9.77
N PHE A 324 4.25 9.38 10.38
CA PHE A 324 4.29 10.84 10.23
C PHE A 324 5.66 11.45 10.52
N GLN A 325 6.29 11.05 11.62
CA GLN A 325 7.60 11.58 12.02
C GLN A 325 8.72 11.17 11.03
N LYS A 326 8.64 9.97 10.44
CA LYS A 326 9.57 9.51 9.40
C LYS A 326 9.38 10.32 8.12
N GLU A 327 8.14 10.45 7.63
CA GLU A 327 7.81 11.17 6.39
C GLU A 327 8.13 12.66 6.48
N ARG A 328 7.96 13.25 7.67
CA ARG A 328 8.42 14.60 8.00
C ARG A 328 9.91 14.80 7.70
N LEU A 329 10.75 13.85 8.11
CA LEU A 329 12.20 13.94 7.99
C LEU A 329 12.67 13.70 6.56
N ASN A 330 11.97 12.84 5.80
CA ASN A 330 12.39 12.44 4.45
C ASN A 330 11.84 13.37 3.36
N ASN A 331 10.55 13.73 3.42
CA ASN A 331 9.80 14.23 2.26
C ASN A 331 8.93 15.48 2.55
N ASP A 332 9.27 16.27 3.57
CA ASP A 332 8.56 17.51 3.94
C ASP A 332 7.05 17.27 4.20
N HIS A 333 6.72 16.07 4.71
CA HIS A 333 5.38 15.63 5.16
C HIS A 333 4.26 15.47 4.13
N LYS A 334 4.51 15.79 2.84
CA LYS A 334 3.44 16.08 1.86
C LYS A 334 2.49 14.93 1.53
N ASN A 335 2.82 13.70 1.92
CA ASN A 335 2.10 12.48 1.54
C ASN A 335 1.55 11.70 2.74
N THR A 336 1.13 12.39 3.81
CA THR A 336 0.48 11.75 4.96
C THR A 336 -0.89 12.33 5.22
N LEU A 337 -1.85 11.50 5.61
CA LEU A 337 -3.18 11.97 5.99
C LEU A 337 -3.13 12.97 7.14
N VAL A 338 -2.23 12.78 8.12
CA VAL A 338 -2.05 13.70 9.25
C VAL A 338 -1.69 15.11 8.78
N TYR A 339 -0.77 15.24 7.81
CA TYR A 339 -0.41 16.53 7.22
C TYR A 339 -1.59 17.19 6.52
N LEU A 340 -2.31 16.44 5.68
CA LEU A 340 -3.44 16.97 4.92
C LEU A 340 -4.58 17.40 5.84
N VAL A 341 -4.89 16.60 6.86
CA VAL A 341 -5.90 16.95 7.86
C VAL A 341 -5.49 18.22 8.62
N PHE A 342 -4.22 18.34 9.04
CA PHE A 342 -3.72 19.55 9.70
C PHE A 342 -3.95 20.82 8.86
N HIS A 343 -3.72 20.74 7.55
CA HIS A 343 -3.86 21.89 6.65
C HIS A 343 -5.31 22.17 6.24
N GLU A 344 -6.06 21.16 5.85
CA GLU A 344 -7.43 21.31 5.33
C GLU A 344 -8.43 21.65 6.44
N TYR A 345 -8.25 21.07 7.63
CA TYR A 345 -9.10 21.30 8.80
C TYR A 345 -8.53 22.32 9.79
N ASP A 346 -7.40 22.96 9.44
CA ASP A 346 -6.83 24.07 10.19
C ASP A 346 -6.56 23.75 11.67
N CYS A 347 -6.00 22.55 11.91
CA CYS A 347 -5.69 22.06 13.24
C CYS A 347 -4.59 22.90 13.92
N GLN A 348 -4.61 22.92 15.25
CA GLN A 348 -3.67 23.67 16.08
C GLN A 348 -2.28 23.02 16.11
N SER A 349 -2.21 21.69 16.03
CA SER A 349 -0.96 20.92 16.03
C SER A 349 -1.10 19.64 15.19
N TYR A 350 0.02 19.03 14.82
CA TYR A 350 0.00 17.71 14.17
C TYR A 350 -0.55 16.61 15.08
N THR A 351 -0.35 16.71 16.40
CA THR A 351 -0.93 15.77 17.37
C THR A 351 -2.46 15.81 17.31
N GLN A 352 -3.06 17.00 17.29
CA GLN A 352 -4.52 17.13 17.12
C GLN A 352 -5.00 16.53 15.79
N ALA A 353 -4.25 16.73 14.70
CA ALA A 353 -4.57 16.11 13.42
C ALA A 353 -4.49 14.57 13.48
N GLY A 354 -3.48 14.03 14.16
CA GLY A 354 -3.34 12.59 14.40
C GLY A 354 -4.49 12.00 15.21
N GLU A 355 -4.94 12.71 16.26
CA GLU A 355 -6.12 12.33 17.06
C GLU A 355 -7.39 12.31 16.21
N LEU A 356 -7.59 13.30 15.33
CA LEU A 356 -8.71 13.31 14.40
C LEU A 356 -8.68 12.13 13.43
N VAL A 357 -7.51 11.80 12.87
CA VAL A 357 -7.35 10.62 12.00
C VAL A 357 -7.64 9.32 12.77
N LEU A 358 -7.27 9.26 14.05
CA LEU A 358 -7.56 8.11 14.91
C LEU A 358 -9.06 7.92 15.17
N GLU A 359 -9.80 9.02 15.37
CA GLU A 359 -11.26 8.97 15.51
C GLU A 359 -11.93 8.44 14.22
N LEU A 360 -11.48 8.91 13.05
CA LEU A 360 -11.96 8.40 11.76
C LEU A 360 -11.66 6.89 11.59
N LEU A 361 -10.49 6.46 12.07
CA LEU A 361 -10.10 5.05 12.03
C LEU A 361 -11.07 4.18 12.85
N HIS A 362 -11.49 4.62 14.04
CA HIS A 362 -12.50 3.91 14.84
C HIS A 362 -13.86 3.80 14.13
N ASP A 363 -14.29 4.88 13.46
CA ASP A 363 -15.52 4.86 12.66
C ASP A 363 -15.40 3.84 11.51
N ARG A 364 -14.26 3.79 10.81
CA ARG A 364 -14.02 2.79 9.75
C ARG A 364 -13.99 1.36 10.25
N ILE A 365 -13.52 1.10 11.47
CA ILE A 365 -13.62 -0.23 12.09
C ILE A 365 -15.09 -0.65 12.23
N ALA A 366 -15.95 0.26 12.71
CA ALA A 366 -17.37 -0.03 12.84
C ALA A 366 -18.04 -0.29 11.48
N GLU A 367 -17.69 0.51 10.46
CA GLU A 367 -18.19 0.32 9.09
C GLU A 367 -17.73 -1.00 8.47
N MET A 368 -16.47 -1.40 8.70
CA MET A 368 -15.93 -2.70 8.26
C MET A 368 -16.73 -3.88 8.85
N GLU A 369 -16.99 -3.83 10.15
CA GLU A 369 -17.75 -4.86 10.87
C GLU A 369 -19.20 -4.93 10.39
N LEU A 370 -19.84 -3.78 10.17
CA LEU A 370 -21.21 -3.70 9.64
C LEU A 370 -21.30 -4.24 8.20
N ALA A 371 -20.34 -3.92 7.34
CA ALA A 371 -20.27 -4.45 5.97
C ALA A 371 -20.12 -5.97 5.98
N TYR A 372 -19.27 -6.52 6.86
CA TYR A 372 -19.15 -7.96 7.06
C TYR A 372 -20.48 -8.60 7.51
N GLU A 373 -21.18 -8.01 8.48
CA GLU A 373 -22.46 -8.54 8.98
C GLU A 373 -23.53 -8.59 7.87
N ARG A 374 -23.60 -7.55 7.05
CA ARG A 374 -24.52 -7.47 5.89
C ARG A 374 -24.15 -8.50 4.82
N LEU A 375 -22.88 -8.54 4.42
CA LEU A 375 -22.37 -9.49 3.44
C LEU A 375 -22.69 -10.93 3.85
N ARG A 376 -22.37 -11.28 5.09
CA ARG A 376 -22.59 -12.62 5.63
C ARG A 376 -24.06 -12.96 5.74
N SER A 377 -24.92 -12.01 6.12
CA SER A 377 -26.36 -12.25 6.25
C SER A 377 -27.05 -12.43 4.89
N ALA A 378 -26.54 -11.78 3.84
CA ALA A 378 -27.09 -11.87 2.49
C ALA A 378 -26.57 -13.08 1.70
N ALA A 379 -25.42 -13.65 2.08
CA ALA A 379 -24.81 -14.77 1.40
C ALA A 379 -25.48 -16.12 1.74
N ALA A 380 -25.34 -17.08 0.83
CA ALA A 380 -25.74 -18.47 1.11
C ALA A 380 -24.74 -19.14 2.09
N PRO A 381 -25.20 -20.06 2.97
CA PRO A 381 -24.37 -20.63 4.03
C PRO A 381 -23.07 -21.29 3.58
N GLU A 382 -23.03 -21.83 2.36
CA GLU A 382 -21.85 -22.45 1.77
C GLU A 382 -20.68 -21.49 1.55
N PHE A 383 -20.95 -20.17 1.50
CA PHE A 383 -19.93 -19.13 1.34
C PHE A 383 -19.44 -18.54 2.67
N TYR A 384 -20.11 -18.82 3.78
CA TYR A 384 -19.73 -18.27 5.09
C TYR A 384 -18.27 -18.53 5.45
N PRO A 385 -17.70 -19.76 5.28
CA PRO A 385 -16.31 -20.00 5.67
C PRO A 385 -15.30 -19.14 4.90
N ALA A 386 -15.60 -18.80 3.64
CA ALA A 386 -14.73 -17.94 2.83
C ALA A 386 -14.87 -16.46 3.25
N ILE A 387 -16.09 -15.97 3.46
CA ILE A 387 -16.36 -14.62 3.97
C ILE A 387 -15.70 -14.42 5.34
N ASP A 388 -15.86 -15.39 6.23
CA ASP A 388 -15.30 -15.39 7.58
C ASP A 388 -13.76 -15.39 7.54
N LEU A 389 -13.14 -16.02 6.54
CA LEU A 389 -11.68 -15.98 6.35
C LEU A 389 -11.20 -14.61 5.87
N TYR A 390 -11.87 -13.99 4.89
CA TYR A 390 -11.56 -12.62 4.46
C TYR A 390 -11.65 -11.66 5.65
N MET A 391 -12.73 -11.75 6.44
CA MET A 391 -12.88 -10.90 7.63
C MET A 391 -11.84 -11.23 8.71
N LYS A 392 -11.47 -12.51 8.90
CA LYS A 392 -10.38 -12.89 9.81
C LYS A 392 -9.09 -12.19 9.41
N ASN A 393 -8.75 -12.18 8.13
CA ASN A 393 -7.55 -11.52 7.64
C ASN A 393 -7.64 -10.00 7.85
N CYS A 394 -8.74 -9.35 7.49
CA CYS A 394 -8.95 -7.92 7.75
C CYS A 394 -8.78 -7.56 9.23
N ARG A 395 -9.38 -8.35 10.14
CA ARG A 395 -9.24 -8.16 11.59
C ARG A 395 -7.82 -8.44 12.09
N GLY A 396 -7.07 -9.34 11.47
CA GLY A 396 -5.68 -9.65 11.83
C GLY A 396 -4.70 -8.52 11.48
N TRP A 397 -4.97 -7.78 10.39
CA TRP A 397 -4.16 -6.65 9.97
C TRP A 397 -4.12 -5.51 11.00
N ILE A 398 -5.20 -5.28 11.74
CA ILE A 398 -5.32 -4.17 12.70
C ILE A 398 -4.36 -4.31 13.90
N PRO A 399 -4.46 -5.34 14.75
CA PRO A 399 -3.51 -5.55 15.84
C PRO A 399 -2.11 -5.91 15.33
N GLY A 400 -2.01 -6.53 14.15
CA GLY A 400 -0.74 -6.95 13.58
C GLY A 400 0.14 -5.78 13.17
N THR A 401 -0.43 -4.83 12.41
CA THR A 401 0.26 -3.59 12.05
C THR A 401 0.52 -2.70 13.25
N HIS A 402 -0.42 -2.64 14.21
CA HIS A 402 -0.22 -1.91 15.46
C HIS A 402 1.00 -2.42 16.24
N GLN A 403 1.08 -3.73 16.48
CA GLN A 403 2.20 -4.33 17.17
C GLN A 403 3.53 -4.14 16.42
N TYR A 404 3.51 -4.21 15.09
CA TYR A 404 4.70 -3.99 14.26
C TYR A 404 5.16 -2.53 14.28
N HIS A 405 4.25 -1.56 14.11
CA HIS A 405 4.59 -0.13 14.12
C HIS A 405 5.21 0.32 15.45
N MET A 406 4.73 -0.23 16.58
CA MET A 406 5.26 0.09 17.91
C MET A 406 6.72 -0.36 18.12
N ILE A 407 7.18 -1.41 17.44
CA ILE A 407 8.49 -2.02 17.72
C ILE A 407 9.50 -1.87 16.58
N SER A 408 9.02 -1.71 15.34
CA SER A 408 9.88 -1.70 14.17
C SER A 408 10.77 -0.46 14.13
N SER A 409 12.04 -0.67 13.80
CA SER A 409 13.01 0.41 13.58
C SER A 409 12.60 1.37 12.46
N ARG A 410 11.71 0.94 11.54
CA ARG A 410 11.17 1.78 10.46
C ARG A 410 10.38 2.99 10.98
N TYR A 411 9.70 2.87 12.12
CA TYR A 411 8.84 3.92 12.68
C TYR A 411 9.44 4.56 13.94
N ASN A 412 10.32 3.84 14.64
CA ASN A 412 11.00 4.34 15.83
C ASN A 412 12.23 5.20 15.47
N VAL A 413 11.99 6.34 14.83
CA VAL A 413 13.04 7.31 14.49
C VAL A 413 13.38 8.12 15.75
N SER A 414 14.58 7.93 16.31
CA SER A 414 15.00 8.65 17.52
C SER A 414 15.26 10.14 17.24
N ASN A 415 14.85 11.03 18.15
CA ASN A 415 15.11 12.48 18.06
C ASN A 415 16.61 12.87 17.97
N SER A 416 17.53 11.92 18.13
CA SER A 416 18.98 12.13 17.95
C SER A 416 19.40 12.35 16.49
N SER A 417 18.58 12.01 15.50
CA SER A 417 18.85 12.32 14.09
C SER A 417 18.46 13.75 13.69
N ILE A 418 17.79 14.50 14.58
CA ILE A 418 17.35 15.89 14.33
C ILE A 418 18.54 16.86 14.37
N SER A 419 19.67 16.49 14.99
CA SER A 419 20.83 17.38 15.12
C SER A 419 21.87 17.29 13.98
N ASP A 420 21.89 16.21 13.19
CA ASP A 420 23.03 15.93 12.29
C ASP A 420 22.74 16.08 10.78
N THR A 421 21.50 16.26 10.34
CA THR A 421 21.19 16.51 8.91
C THR A 421 20.99 17.98 8.55
N GLY A 422 21.06 18.89 9.53
CA GLY A 422 20.91 20.34 9.33
C GLY A 422 22.06 21.05 8.61
N ASN A 423 23.06 20.33 8.08
CA ASN A 423 24.24 20.97 7.50
C ASN A 423 24.84 20.19 6.31
N SER A 424 24.14 20.08 5.18
CA SER A 424 24.79 20.09 3.85
C SER A 424 23.77 20.15 2.69
N LYS A 425 23.14 21.30 2.47
CA LYS A 425 22.77 21.78 1.12
C LYS A 425 22.89 23.30 1.09
N LYS A 426 24.12 23.81 1.16
CA LYS A 426 24.39 25.19 0.73
C LYS A 426 24.30 25.21 -0.79
N VAL A 427 23.19 25.76 -1.28
CA VAL A 427 23.03 26.24 -2.65
C VAL A 427 24.06 27.33 -2.88
N GLU A 428 25.11 27.05 -3.67
CA GLU A 428 26.02 28.07 -4.19
C GLU A 428 25.27 28.95 -5.19
N HIS A 429 24.74 30.08 -4.72
CA HIS A 429 24.36 31.17 -5.59
C HIS A 429 25.63 31.83 -6.15
N ILE A 430 25.98 31.46 -7.38
CA ILE A 430 26.97 32.17 -8.19
C ILE A 430 26.46 33.60 -8.42
N THR A 431 27.00 34.54 -7.67
CA THR A 431 26.83 35.98 -7.91
C THR A 431 27.90 36.40 -8.90
N LYS A 432 27.57 36.51 -10.19
CA LYS A 432 28.42 37.24 -11.14
C LYS A 432 28.05 38.72 -11.09
N ARG A 433 28.93 39.52 -10.49
CA ARG A 433 29.08 40.95 -10.77
C ARG A 433 30.55 41.22 -11.09
N GLN A 434 30.84 41.42 -12.37
CA GLN A 434 31.64 42.52 -12.89
C GLN A 434 31.34 42.66 -14.38
#